data_AF-A0A6L5TCY1-F1
#
_entry.id   AF-A0A6L5TCY1-F1
#
_cell.length_a   1.000
_cell.length_b   1.000
_cell.length_c   1.000
_cell.angle_alpha   90.00
_cell.angle_beta   90.00
_cell.angle_gamma   90.00
#
_symmetry.space_group_name_H-M   'P 1'
#
loop_
_entity.id
_entity.type
_entity.pdbx_description
1 polymer ?
#
loop_
_entity_poly.entity_id
_entity_poly.type
_entity_poly.pdbx_seq_one_letter_code
_entity_poly.pdbx_strand_id
1 'polypeptide(L)'
;MNKRDDFSQKTIDTLCERVGGKCSNPNCRRETKGPHSNPQKRVSIGEAAHITAAAEGGPRYNPDLTPEERSSIENGIWLCRSCARLIDSDERVYSIELLRMWKYAAEYEQSCIINQTDNWLKTNVVFENRKNIACRKAKEALDNLHGILQYAYEYWKHNFENRHYGSFLENELMEHWVLYEDDLKRIYTFQEKRVLLNEVLLEYSLDLGPEICKEINNYCNYLKFSYQSDTCGLYDNYWRCFFEMLSTCFDILVGIKNNVDDILYRQYSV
;
A
#
# COMPACT_ATOMS: atom_id res chain seq x y z
N MET A 1 28.23 13.00 16.53
CA MET A 1 27.39 11.85 16.91
C MET A 1 25.97 12.36 17.08
N ASN A 2 25.03 11.97 16.21
CA ASN A 2 23.63 12.34 16.39
C ASN A 2 23.12 11.68 17.69
N LYS A 3 22.51 12.48 18.55
CA LYS A 3 21.90 12.03 19.80
C LYS A 3 20.76 11.07 19.45
N ARG A 4 20.81 9.83 19.93
CA ARG A 4 19.74 8.85 19.79
C ARG A 4 18.81 8.92 20.99
N ASP A 5 17.51 8.98 20.72
CA ASP A 5 16.47 8.97 21.74
C ASP A 5 16.07 7.52 22.07
N ASP A 6 16.98 6.80 22.75
CA ASP A 6 16.78 5.40 23.11
C ASP A 6 15.78 5.20 24.27
N PHE A 7 15.12 4.05 24.31
CA PHE A 7 14.14 3.72 25.35
C PHE A 7 14.80 3.57 26.72
N SER A 8 14.10 4.03 27.77
CA SER A 8 14.48 3.70 29.15
C SER A 8 14.36 2.20 29.42
N GLN A 9 15.13 1.66 30.35
CA GLN A 9 15.03 0.25 30.74
C GLN A 9 13.60 -0.13 31.18
N LYS A 10 12.91 0.78 31.89
CA LYS A 10 11.51 0.61 32.28
C LYS A 10 10.59 0.45 31.06
N THR A 11 10.78 1.27 30.02
CA THR A 11 10.01 1.18 28.77
C THR A 11 10.27 -0.15 28.08
N ILE A 12 11.53 -0.58 27.99
CA ILE A 12 11.93 -1.86 27.38
C ILE A 12 11.26 -3.04 28.10
N ASP A 13 11.33 -3.07 29.43
CA ASP A 13 10.73 -4.14 30.23
C ASP A 13 9.21 -4.15 30.07
N THR A 14 8.57 -2.98 30.11
CA THR A 14 7.12 -2.84 29.94
C THR A 14 6.67 -3.32 28.55
N LEU A 15 7.38 -2.95 27.48
CA LEU A 15 7.09 -3.42 26.12
C LEU A 15 7.12 -4.95 26.02
N CYS A 16 8.13 -5.56 26.64
CA CYS A 16 8.24 -7.02 26.68
C CYS A 16 7.07 -7.66 27.43
N GLU A 17 6.73 -7.13 28.61
CA GLU A 17 5.72 -7.71 29.50
C GLU A 17 4.31 -7.61 28.92
N ARG A 18 3.99 -6.49 28.23
CA ARG A 18 2.70 -6.28 27.56
C ARG A 18 2.36 -7.32 26.51
N VAL A 19 3.37 -8.01 25.95
CA VAL A 19 3.19 -9.07 24.95
C VAL A 19 3.62 -10.45 25.45
N GLY A 20 3.79 -10.60 26.77
CA GLY A 20 4.15 -11.87 27.40
C GLY A 20 5.55 -12.38 27.07
N GLY A 21 6.45 -11.51 26.60
CA GLY A 21 7.78 -11.93 26.15
C GLY A 21 7.81 -12.63 24.79
N LYS A 22 6.76 -12.52 23.99
CA LYS A 22 6.69 -13.05 22.61
C LYS A 22 6.96 -11.96 21.59
N CYS A 23 7.62 -12.32 20.48
CA CYS A 23 7.83 -11.39 19.37
C CYS A 23 6.48 -10.90 18.81
N SER A 24 6.30 -9.58 18.61
CA SER A 24 5.05 -9.02 18.08
C SER A 24 4.80 -9.26 16.59
N ASN A 25 5.77 -9.77 15.83
CA ASN A 25 5.52 -10.17 14.44
C ASN A 25 4.53 -11.35 14.41
N PRO A 26 3.36 -11.22 13.75
CA PRO A 26 2.29 -12.21 13.77
C PRO A 26 2.70 -13.55 13.15
N ASN A 27 3.62 -13.54 12.17
CA ASN A 27 4.13 -14.76 11.54
C ASN A 27 5.26 -15.42 12.35
N CYS A 28 5.74 -14.76 13.41
CA CYS A 28 6.84 -15.27 14.23
C CYS A 28 6.38 -15.73 15.60
N ARG A 29 5.81 -14.82 16.42
CA ARG A 29 5.33 -15.04 17.80
C ARG A 29 6.24 -15.86 18.75
N ARG A 30 7.51 -16.06 18.40
CA ARG A 30 8.44 -16.88 19.18
C ARG A 30 8.66 -16.30 20.58
N GLU A 31 8.87 -17.18 21.56
CA GLU A 31 9.32 -16.79 22.88
C GLU A 31 10.69 -16.10 22.78
N THR A 32 10.85 -15.01 23.51
CA THR A 32 12.08 -14.21 23.47
C THR A 32 12.87 -14.24 24.78
N LYS A 33 12.29 -14.82 25.84
CA LYS A 33 12.92 -14.99 27.15
C LYS A 33 13.00 -16.47 27.49
N GLY A 34 14.07 -16.87 28.18
CA GLY A 34 14.27 -18.25 28.60
C GLY A 34 15.29 -18.41 29.73
N PRO A 35 15.43 -19.62 30.28
CA PRO A 35 16.39 -19.91 31.34
C PRO A 35 17.83 -19.83 30.82
N HIS A 36 18.75 -19.45 31.70
CA HIS A 36 20.19 -19.55 31.49
C HIS A 36 20.76 -20.71 32.34
N SER A 37 21.91 -21.27 31.96
CA SER A 37 22.57 -22.36 32.72
C SER A 37 22.96 -21.95 34.15
N ASN A 38 23.12 -20.65 34.38
CA ASN A 38 23.26 -20.03 35.69
C ASN A 38 21.86 -19.62 36.21
N PRO A 39 21.38 -20.17 37.35
CA PRO A 39 20.04 -19.89 37.88
C PRO A 39 19.74 -18.43 38.23
N GLN A 40 20.76 -17.58 38.38
CA GLN A 40 20.64 -16.15 38.68
C GLN A 40 20.61 -15.29 37.41
N LYS A 41 20.62 -15.91 36.22
CA LYS A 41 20.59 -15.23 34.92
C LYS A 41 19.41 -15.70 34.06
N ARG A 42 19.09 -14.90 33.05
CA ARG A 42 18.11 -15.23 31.99
C ARG A 42 18.74 -15.07 30.62
N VAL A 43 18.22 -15.80 29.64
CA VAL A 43 18.47 -15.55 28.22
C VAL A 43 17.38 -14.62 27.69
N SER A 44 17.78 -13.62 26.90
CA SER A 44 16.87 -12.78 26.12
C SER A 44 17.37 -12.66 24.69
N ILE A 45 16.50 -12.97 23.73
CA ILE A 45 16.69 -12.72 22.30
C ILE A 45 15.69 -11.66 21.78
N GLY A 46 14.98 -10.99 22.69
CA GLY A 46 14.06 -9.91 22.39
C GLY A 46 14.70 -8.54 22.62
N GLU A 47 14.22 -7.56 21.87
CA GLU A 47 14.58 -6.15 21.95
C GLU A 47 13.37 -5.25 21.69
N ALA A 48 13.40 -4.05 22.26
CA ALA A 48 12.46 -2.99 21.95
C ALA A 48 12.94 -2.25 20.70
N ALA A 49 12.20 -2.38 19.62
CA ALA A 49 12.45 -1.67 18.37
C ALA A 49 11.59 -0.41 18.29
N HIS A 50 12.13 0.64 17.68
CA HIS A 50 11.39 1.86 17.39
C HIS A 50 10.50 1.67 16.15
N ILE A 51 9.25 2.13 16.22
CA ILE A 51 8.35 2.16 15.07
C ILE A 51 8.79 3.26 14.09
N THR A 52 9.03 4.48 14.60
CA THR A 52 9.74 5.57 13.89
C THR A 52 11.10 5.79 14.52
N ALA A 53 12.16 5.92 13.72
CA ALA A 53 13.54 5.95 14.20
C ALA A 53 13.81 6.93 15.37
N ALA A 54 14.70 6.49 16.26
CA ALA A 54 15.20 7.23 17.42
C ALA A 54 16.08 8.45 17.07
N ALA A 55 16.46 8.59 15.81
CA ALA A 55 17.32 9.66 15.32
C ALA A 55 17.12 9.88 13.82
N GLU A 56 17.47 11.08 13.37
CA GLU A 56 17.44 11.47 11.97
C GLU A 56 18.30 10.52 11.11
N GLY A 57 17.78 10.19 9.92
CA GLY A 57 18.41 9.27 8.96
C GLY A 57 18.17 7.79 9.26
N GLY A 58 17.42 7.44 10.31
CA GLY A 58 16.97 6.08 10.56
C GLY A 58 15.64 5.73 9.86
N PRO A 59 15.26 4.44 9.85
CA PRO A 59 14.03 3.99 9.19
C PRO A 59 12.77 4.68 9.71
N ARG A 60 11.91 5.15 8.80
CA ARG A 60 10.64 5.82 9.11
C ARG A 60 10.80 7.00 10.08
N TYR A 61 11.93 7.72 10.02
CA TYR A 61 12.14 8.88 10.89
C TYR A 61 11.04 9.92 10.69
N ASN A 62 10.43 10.37 11.80
CA ASN A 62 9.44 11.44 11.79
C ASN A 62 10.06 12.70 12.45
N PRO A 63 10.28 13.79 11.70
CA PRO A 63 10.85 15.03 12.24
C PRO A 63 9.92 15.75 13.21
N ASP A 64 8.61 15.48 13.16
CA ASP A 64 7.60 16.17 13.99
C ASP A 64 7.54 15.64 15.42
N LEU A 65 8.20 14.52 15.72
CA LEU A 65 8.23 13.94 17.06
C LEU A 65 9.29 14.60 17.94
N THR A 66 8.90 14.88 19.18
CA THR A 66 9.81 15.27 20.27
C THR A 66 10.68 14.09 20.71
N PRO A 67 11.84 14.33 21.38
CA PRO A 67 12.65 13.27 21.97
C PRO A 67 11.87 12.37 22.94
N GLU A 68 10.95 12.96 23.72
CA GLU A 68 10.08 12.25 24.65
C GLU A 68 9.10 11.33 23.92
N GLU A 69 8.52 11.79 22.81
CA GLU A 69 7.65 10.96 21.97
C GLU A 69 8.44 9.86 21.24
N ARG A 70 9.65 10.16 20.76
CA ARG A 70 10.53 9.17 20.12
C ARG A 70 10.90 8.03 21.07
N SER A 71 11.14 8.34 22.34
CA SER A 71 11.48 7.37 23.39
C SER A 71 10.26 6.86 24.18
N SER A 72 9.04 7.20 23.76
CA SER A 72 7.79 6.77 24.38
C SER A 72 7.48 5.30 24.07
N ILE A 73 6.77 4.65 24.99
CA ILE A 73 6.24 3.29 24.80
C ILE A 73 5.31 3.17 23.59
N GLU A 74 4.65 4.26 23.20
CA GLU A 74 3.78 4.31 22.02
C GLU A 74 4.56 4.18 20.71
N ASN A 75 5.83 4.60 20.71
CA ASN A 75 6.74 4.44 19.57
C ASN A 75 7.54 3.12 19.63
N GLY A 76 7.25 2.24 20.59
CA GLY A 76 7.99 1.00 20.79
C GLY A 76 7.21 -0.27 20.46
N ILE A 77 7.88 -1.24 19.85
CA ILE A 77 7.38 -2.60 19.61
C ILE A 77 8.39 -3.64 20.10
N TRP A 78 7.92 -4.72 20.73
CA TRP A 78 8.79 -5.80 21.20
C TRP A 78 8.98 -6.87 20.11
N LEU A 79 10.22 -7.10 19.68
CA LEU A 79 10.54 -8.07 18.63
C LEU A 79 11.72 -8.95 19.02
N CYS A 80 11.84 -10.13 18.41
CA CYS A 80 13.12 -10.84 18.45
C CYS A 80 14.16 -10.12 17.60
N ARG A 81 15.46 -10.27 17.90
CA ARG A 81 16.54 -9.56 17.16
C ARG A 81 16.45 -9.72 15.64
N SER A 82 16.07 -10.91 15.16
CA SER A 82 15.90 -11.17 13.73
C SER A 82 14.76 -10.34 13.11
N CYS A 83 13.62 -10.24 13.79
CA CYS A 83 12.47 -9.47 13.29
C CYS A 83 12.69 -7.97 13.44
N ALA A 84 13.39 -7.52 14.49
CA ALA A 84 13.76 -6.12 14.64
C ALA A 84 14.65 -5.65 13.48
N ARG A 85 15.67 -6.45 13.13
CA ARG A 85 16.49 -6.17 11.93
C ARG A 85 15.68 -6.23 10.62
N LEU A 86 14.73 -7.15 10.52
CA LEU A 86 13.89 -7.30 9.33
C LEU A 86 13.06 -6.04 9.05
N ILE A 87 12.41 -5.49 10.07
CA ILE A 87 11.54 -4.31 9.89
C ILE A 87 12.32 -3.05 9.47
N ASP A 88 13.60 -2.98 9.82
CA ASP A 88 14.48 -1.86 9.47
C ASP A 88 15.15 -2.02 8.11
N SER A 89 15.13 -3.23 7.54
CA SER A 89 15.75 -3.50 6.23
C SER A 89 14.93 -3.00 5.04
N ASP A 90 13.62 -2.81 5.22
CA ASP A 90 12.71 -2.32 4.18
C ASP A 90 11.57 -1.51 4.81
N GLU A 91 11.79 -0.21 4.98
CA GLU A 91 10.82 0.68 5.63
C GLU A 91 9.53 0.89 4.84
N ARG A 92 9.53 0.61 3.53
CA ARG A 92 8.34 0.71 2.69
C ARG A 92 7.43 -0.49 2.92
N VAL A 93 8.01 -1.69 2.97
CA VAL A 93 7.27 -2.91 3.29
C VAL A 93 6.82 -2.91 4.75
N TYR A 94 7.64 -2.44 5.69
CA TYR A 94 7.30 -2.40 7.12
C TYR A 94 6.92 -0.99 7.56
N SER A 95 5.76 -0.52 7.10
CA SER A 95 5.25 0.84 7.39
C SER A 95 4.94 1.05 8.88
N ILE A 96 4.84 2.33 9.28
CA ILE A 96 4.46 2.74 10.64
C ILE A 96 3.12 2.10 11.04
N GLU A 97 2.15 2.13 10.14
CA GLU A 97 0.80 1.62 10.39
C GLU A 97 0.80 0.11 10.61
N LEU A 98 1.53 -0.64 9.79
CA LEU A 98 1.70 -2.07 9.97
C LEU A 98 2.33 -2.42 11.33
N LEU A 99 3.39 -1.73 11.73
CA LEU A 99 4.08 -2.01 12.99
C LEU A 99 3.20 -1.67 14.19
N ARG A 100 2.39 -0.61 14.11
CA ARG A 100 1.36 -0.30 15.12
C ARG A 100 0.33 -1.42 15.20
N MET A 101 -0.15 -1.93 14.07
CA MET A 101 -1.06 -3.08 14.04
C MET A 101 -0.44 -4.32 14.71
N TRP A 102 0.82 -4.65 14.42
CA TRP A 102 1.53 -5.76 15.06
C TRP A 102 1.65 -5.59 16.58
N LYS A 103 1.94 -4.37 17.03
CA LYS A 103 1.96 -4.03 18.47
C LYS A 103 0.60 -4.30 19.12
N TYR A 104 -0.47 -3.69 18.60
CA TYR A 104 -1.81 -3.84 19.17
C TYR A 104 -2.29 -5.30 19.16
N ALA A 105 -2.03 -6.02 18.06
CA ALA A 105 -2.32 -7.44 17.92
C ALA A 105 -1.69 -8.28 19.04
N ALA A 106 -0.39 -8.10 19.25
CA ALA A 106 0.37 -8.87 20.22
C ALA A 106 -0.06 -8.57 21.67
N GLU A 107 -0.36 -7.31 21.97
CA GLU A 107 -0.85 -6.87 23.27
C GLU A 107 -2.27 -7.40 23.53
N TYR A 108 -3.14 -7.38 22.52
CA TYR A 108 -4.48 -7.94 22.61
C TYR A 108 -4.45 -9.46 22.83
N GLU A 109 -3.65 -10.18 22.05
CA GLU A 109 -3.50 -11.63 22.24
C GLU A 109 -3.03 -11.96 23.66
N GLN A 110 -2.07 -11.18 24.20
CA GLN A 110 -1.61 -11.38 25.57
C GLN A 110 -2.71 -11.08 26.60
N SER A 111 -3.52 -10.05 26.37
CA SER A 111 -4.70 -9.75 27.20
C SER A 111 -5.70 -10.92 27.21
N CYS A 112 -6.00 -11.53 26.05
CA CYS A 112 -6.85 -12.71 25.97
C CYS A 112 -6.27 -13.90 26.74
N ILE A 113 -4.97 -14.16 26.60
CA ILE A 113 -4.29 -15.25 27.31
C ILE A 113 -4.44 -15.09 28.82
N ILE A 114 -4.20 -13.88 29.34
CA ILE A 114 -4.30 -13.59 30.78
C ILE A 114 -5.75 -13.75 31.27
N ASN A 115 -6.71 -13.25 30.49
CA ASN A 115 -8.13 -13.27 30.86
C ASN A 115 -8.82 -14.61 30.53
N GLN A 116 -8.10 -15.57 29.94
CA GLN A 116 -8.65 -16.86 29.48
C GLN A 116 -9.87 -16.69 28.57
N THR A 117 -9.88 -15.62 27.78
CA THR A 117 -10.93 -15.34 26.80
C THR A 117 -10.51 -15.85 25.43
N ASP A 118 -11.49 -16.29 24.64
CA ASP A 118 -11.24 -16.59 23.25
C ASP A 118 -10.67 -15.37 22.56
N ASN A 119 -9.57 -15.58 21.84
CA ASN A 119 -8.96 -14.53 21.05
C ASN A 119 -9.80 -14.32 19.80
N TRP A 120 -10.83 -13.47 19.90
CA TRP A 120 -11.69 -13.14 18.77
C TRP A 120 -10.91 -12.53 17.60
N LEU A 121 -9.73 -11.90 17.80
CA LEU A 121 -8.90 -11.45 16.68
C LEU A 121 -8.33 -12.62 15.87
N LYS A 122 -8.09 -13.78 16.51
CA LYS A 122 -7.74 -15.02 15.80
C LYS A 122 -8.95 -15.68 15.13
N THR A 123 -10.14 -15.54 15.71
CA THR A 123 -11.34 -16.28 15.29
C THR A 123 -12.25 -15.50 14.34
N ASN A 124 -12.25 -14.16 14.38
CA ASN A 124 -13.10 -13.26 13.61
C ASN A 124 -12.29 -12.13 12.98
N VAL A 125 -11.96 -12.26 11.69
CA VAL A 125 -11.97 -11.20 10.65
C VAL A 125 -11.14 -9.90 10.84
N VAL A 126 -10.56 -9.60 12.01
CA VAL A 126 -9.84 -8.32 12.24
C VAL A 126 -8.34 -8.38 11.94
N PHE A 127 -7.85 -9.57 11.60
CA PHE A 127 -6.81 -9.67 10.59
C PHE A 127 -7.48 -10.08 9.29
N GLU A 128 -7.95 -9.12 8.48
CA GLU A 128 -7.69 -9.29 7.05
C GLU A 128 -6.20 -9.60 7.00
N ASN A 129 -5.82 -10.82 6.57
CA ASN A 129 -4.43 -11.13 6.27
C ASN A 129 -3.89 -9.92 5.49
N ARG A 130 -2.67 -9.45 5.74
CA ARG A 130 -2.11 -8.31 4.98
C ARG A 130 -2.30 -8.51 3.46
N LYS A 131 -2.29 -9.78 3.03
CA LYS A 131 -2.77 -10.27 1.74
C LYS A 131 -4.20 -9.87 1.36
N ASN A 132 -5.21 -10.04 2.21
CA ASN A 132 -6.60 -9.65 1.97
C ASN A 132 -6.75 -8.12 1.89
N ILE A 133 -6.04 -7.37 2.75
CA ILE A 133 -6.00 -5.90 2.68
C ILE A 133 -5.40 -5.48 1.33
N ALA A 134 -4.24 -6.06 0.98
CA ALA A 134 -3.56 -5.85 -0.29
C ALA A 134 -4.48 -6.13 -1.47
N CYS A 135 -5.15 -7.29 -1.48
CA CYS A 135 -6.08 -7.70 -2.53
C CYS A 135 -7.23 -6.70 -2.69
N ARG A 136 -7.82 -6.26 -1.57
CA ARG A 136 -8.92 -5.30 -1.57
C ARG A 136 -8.48 -3.94 -2.09
N LYS A 137 -7.33 -3.45 -1.63
CA LYS A 137 -6.74 -2.18 -2.06
C LYS A 137 -6.36 -2.20 -3.53
N ALA A 138 -5.75 -3.29 -4.01
CA ALA A 138 -5.41 -3.46 -5.41
C ALA A 138 -6.66 -3.53 -6.29
N LYS A 139 -7.69 -4.27 -5.86
CA LYS A 139 -8.99 -4.33 -6.52
C LYS A 139 -9.63 -2.95 -6.62
N GLU A 140 -9.77 -2.26 -5.50
CA GLU A 140 -10.39 -0.94 -5.42
C GLU A 140 -9.67 0.07 -6.33
N ALA A 141 -8.33 0.11 -6.28
CA ALA A 141 -7.54 1.01 -7.12
C ALA A 141 -7.67 0.68 -8.62
N LEU A 142 -7.65 -0.62 -8.98
CA LEU A 142 -7.82 -1.06 -10.38
C LEU A 142 -9.24 -0.78 -10.89
N ASP A 143 -10.27 -1.06 -10.08
CA ASP A 143 -11.68 -0.78 -10.40
C ASP A 143 -11.91 0.72 -10.62
N ASN A 144 -11.33 1.57 -9.76
CA ASN A 144 -11.43 3.03 -9.90
C ASN A 144 -10.75 3.53 -11.19
N LEU A 145 -9.55 3.05 -11.51
CA LEU A 145 -8.87 3.40 -12.75
C LEU A 145 -9.65 2.90 -13.97
N HIS A 146 -10.07 1.64 -13.95
CA HIS A 146 -10.81 1.05 -15.06
C HIS A 146 -12.17 1.71 -15.29
N GLY A 147 -12.88 2.11 -14.23
CA GLY A 147 -14.15 2.82 -14.34
C GLY A 147 -14.03 4.15 -15.08
N ILE A 148 -12.94 4.91 -14.84
CA ILE A 148 -12.68 6.15 -15.58
C ILE A 148 -12.33 5.84 -17.05
N LEU A 149 -11.55 4.80 -17.32
CA LEU A 149 -11.19 4.41 -18.68
C LEU A 149 -12.39 3.86 -19.47
N GLN A 150 -13.27 3.11 -18.82
CA GLN A 150 -14.53 2.65 -19.41
C GLN A 150 -15.44 3.84 -19.75
N TYR A 151 -15.59 4.78 -18.82
CA TYR A 151 -16.32 6.01 -19.08
C TYR A 151 -15.72 6.78 -20.26
N ALA A 152 -14.39 6.91 -20.32
CA ALA A 152 -13.69 7.59 -21.40
C ALA A 152 -13.89 6.89 -22.77
N TYR A 153 -13.86 5.57 -22.79
CA TYR A 153 -14.08 4.78 -24.01
C TYR A 153 -15.51 4.93 -24.52
N GLU A 154 -16.51 4.81 -23.64
CA GLU A 154 -17.92 5.03 -24.01
C GLU A 154 -18.16 6.46 -24.46
N TYR A 155 -17.56 7.44 -23.77
CA TYR A 155 -17.62 8.84 -24.16
C TYR A 155 -17.07 9.06 -25.57
N TRP A 156 -15.93 8.45 -25.88
CA TRP A 156 -15.34 8.51 -27.21
C TRP A 156 -16.22 7.85 -28.27
N LYS A 157 -16.82 6.69 -27.99
CA LYS A 157 -17.74 6.04 -28.93
C LYS A 157 -18.95 6.89 -29.27
N HIS A 158 -19.56 7.49 -28.26
CA HIS A 158 -20.78 8.28 -28.44
C HIS A 158 -20.52 9.61 -29.15
N ASN A 159 -19.40 10.28 -28.83
CA ASN A 159 -19.14 11.62 -29.33
C ASN A 159 -18.25 11.64 -30.58
N PHE A 160 -17.35 10.67 -30.72
CA PHE A 160 -16.24 10.76 -31.68
C PHE A 160 -16.16 9.60 -32.69
N GLU A 161 -16.31 8.33 -32.30
CA GLU A 161 -16.01 7.14 -33.15
C GLU A 161 -16.57 7.19 -34.61
N ASN A 162 -17.78 7.72 -34.80
CA ASN A 162 -18.44 7.74 -36.11
C ASN A 162 -18.18 8.99 -36.96
N ARG A 163 -17.37 9.95 -36.48
CA ARG A 163 -16.96 11.09 -37.31
C ARG A 163 -15.50 10.86 -37.69
N HIS A 164 -15.13 11.05 -38.95
CA HIS A 164 -13.79 10.72 -39.45
C HIS A 164 -12.71 11.64 -38.84
N TYR A 165 -12.18 11.28 -37.66
CA TYR A 165 -11.38 12.15 -36.77
C TYR A 165 -9.86 12.06 -36.94
N GLY A 166 -9.34 12.13 -38.17
CA GLY A 166 -7.90 12.30 -38.36
C GLY A 166 -7.40 13.63 -37.74
N SER A 167 -7.68 14.75 -38.42
CA SER A 167 -7.20 16.09 -38.06
C SER A 167 -8.26 16.99 -37.40
N PHE A 168 -9.39 16.39 -36.97
CA PHE A 168 -10.59 17.13 -36.59
C PHE A 168 -10.89 17.17 -35.10
N LEU A 169 -10.30 16.29 -34.28
CA LEU A 169 -10.67 16.23 -32.87
C LEU A 169 -10.14 17.47 -32.14
N GLU A 170 -8.89 17.84 -32.43
CA GLU A 170 -8.30 19.06 -31.90
C GLU A 170 -9.09 20.29 -32.31
N ASN A 171 -9.52 20.37 -33.58
CA ASN A 171 -10.33 21.49 -34.07
C ASN A 171 -11.72 21.53 -33.41
N GLU A 172 -12.38 20.38 -33.27
CA GLU A 172 -13.68 20.26 -32.58
C GLU A 172 -13.57 20.70 -31.12
N LEU A 173 -12.55 20.23 -30.41
CA LEU A 173 -12.32 20.62 -29.01
C LEU A 173 -11.94 22.09 -28.89
N MET A 174 -11.21 22.65 -29.86
CA MET A 174 -10.85 24.07 -29.89
C MET A 174 -12.07 24.96 -30.14
N GLU A 175 -12.95 24.59 -31.07
CA GLU A 175 -14.13 25.39 -31.43
C GLU A 175 -15.28 25.24 -30.41
N HIS A 176 -15.40 24.08 -29.76
CA HIS A 176 -16.54 23.75 -28.90
C HIS A 176 -16.14 23.27 -27.50
N TRP A 177 -15.01 23.73 -26.97
CA TRP A 177 -14.45 23.31 -25.67
C TRP A 177 -15.47 23.21 -24.53
N VAL A 178 -16.34 24.23 -24.38
CA VAL A 178 -17.33 24.32 -23.30
C VAL A 178 -18.30 23.14 -23.28
N LEU A 179 -18.53 22.48 -24.43
CA LEU A 179 -19.39 21.29 -24.50
C LEU A 179 -18.72 20.03 -23.92
N TYR A 180 -17.39 19.99 -23.91
CA TYR A 180 -16.61 18.79 -23.60
C TYR A 180 -15.81 18.92 -22.29
N GLU A 181 -15.60 20.16 -21.81
CA GLU A 181 -14.58 20.43 -20.79
C GLU A 181 -14.76 19.68 -19.48
N ASP A 182 -16.00 19.51 -19.00
CA ASP A 182 -16.27 18.88 -17.72
C ASP A 182 -16.03 17.37 -17.78
N ASP A 183 -16.46 16.72 -18.86
CA ASP A 183 -16.23 15.29 -19.08
C ASP A 183 -14.75 15.01 -19.34
N LEU A 184 -14.06 15.87 -20.10
CA LEU A 184 -12.62 15.74 -20.34
C LEU A 184 -11.81 15.96 -19.06
N LYS A 185 -12.15 16.94 -18.22
CA LYS A 185 -11.54 17.10 -16.88
C LYS A 185 -11.76 15.86 -16.01
N ARG A 186 -12.97 15.30 -16.03
CA ARG A 186 -13.29 14.04 -15.33
C ARG A 186 -12.45 12.88 -15.85
N ILE A 187 -12.37 12.71 -17.17
CA ILE A 187 -11.55 11.65 -17.79
C ILE A 187 -10.09 11.81 -17.39
N TYR A 188 -9.58 13.05 -17.39
CA TYR A 188 -8.18 13.35 -17.05
C TYR A 188 -7.77 12.86 -15.64
N THR A 189 -8.73 12.69 -14.72
CA THR A 189 -8.47 12.11 -13.38
C THR A 189 -7.90 10.69 -13.40
N PHE A 190 -7.96 9.98 -14.55
CA PHE A 190 -7.31 8.67 -14.68
C PHE A 190 -5.80 8.72 -14.36
N GLN A 191 -5.15 9.86 -14.58
CA GLN A 191 -3.73 10.06 -14.23
C GLN A 191 -3.49 9.88 -12.74
N GLU A 192 -4.33 10.50 -11.90
CA GLU A 192 -4.30 10.37 -10.45
C GLU A 192 -4.61 8.92 -10.04
N LYS A 193 -5.65 8.30 -10.63
CA LYS A 193 -6.01 6.91 -10.31
C LYS A 193 -4.90 5.92 -10.68
N ARG A 194 -4.16 6.18 -11.75
CA ARG A 194 -2.99 5.40 -12.14
C ARG A 194 -1.84 5.54 -11.13
N VAL A 195 -1.61 6.74 -10.59
CA VAL A 195 -0.62 6.95 -9.52
C VAL A 195 -1.01 6.17 -8.26
N LEU A 196 -2.26 6.29 -7.81
CA LEU A 196 -2.76 5.56 -6.64
C LEU A 196 -2.63 4.03 -6.80
N LEU A 197 -2.93 3.50 -7.99
CA LEU A 197 -2.73 2.07 -8.27
C LEU A 197 -1.25 1.66 -8.15
N ASN A 198 -0.33 2.47 -8.67
CA ASN A 198 1.11 2.20 -8.55
C ASN A 198 1.59 2.25 -7.10
N GLU A 199 1.08 3.18 -6.29
CA GLU A 199 1.39 3.26 -4.85
C GLU A 199 0.96 1.98 -4.13
N VAL A 200 -0.26 1.50 -4.40
CA VAL A 200 -0.75 0.23 -3.85
C VAL A 200 0.13 -0.95 -4.27
N LEU A 201 0.53 -1.03 -5.54
CA LEU A 201 1.43 -2.08 -6.01
C LEU A 201 2.80 -2.05 -5.30
N LEU A 202 3.35 -0.86 -5.08
CA LEU A 202 4.63 -0.69 -4.39
C LEU A 202 4.53 -1.11 -2.93
N GLU A 203 3.48 -0.66 -2.23
CA GLU A 203 3.25 -0.93 -0.81
C GLU A 203 2.98 -2.43 -0.53
N TYR A 204 2.24 -3.09 -1.43
CA TYR A 204 1.73 -4.44 -1.22
C TYR A 204 2.30 -5.51 -2.18
N SER A 205 3.38 -5.21 -2.90
CA SER A 205 3.95 -6.12 -3.90
C SER A 205 4.21 -7.55 -3.40
N LEU A 206 4.73 -7.68 -2.18
CA LEU A 206 5.02 -8.99 -1.57
C LEU A 206 3.75 -9.76 -1.21
N ASP A 207 2.71 -9.04 -0.77
CA ASP A 207 1.44 -9.63 -0.34
C ASP A 207 0.61 -10.09 -1.55
N LEU A 208 0.60 -9.30 -2.62
CA LEU A 208 -0.07 -9.60 -3.90
C LEU A 208 0.63 -10.73 -4.66
N GLY A 209 1.95 -10.81 -4.52
CA GLY A 209 2.77 -11.79 -5.21
C GLY A 209 2.99 -11.46 -6.70
N PRO A 210 3.92 -12.18 -7.35
CA PRO A 210 4.43 -11.83 -8.66
C PRO A 210 3.39 -11.93 -9.78
N GLU A 211 2.41 -12.82 -9.65
CA GLU A 211 1.37 -13.03 -10.67
C GLU A 211 0.46 -11.80 -10.79
N ILE A 212 -0.16 -11.36 -9.69
CA ILE A 212 -1.03 -10.17 -9.67
C ILE A 212 -0.24 -8.92 -10.07
N CYS A 213 0.95 -8.74 -9.50
CA CYS A 213 1.79 -7.58 -9.83
C CYS A 213 2.14 -7.54 -11.32
N LYS A 214 2.42 -8.69 -11.95
CA LYS A 214 2.72 -8.76 -13.39
C LYS A 214 1.50 -8.35 -14.23
N GLU A 215 0.33 -8.87 -13.92
CA GLU A 215 -0.90 -8.57 -14.67
C GLU A 215 -1.29 -7.09 -14.55
N ILE A 216 -1.23 -6.50 -13.34
CA ILE A 216 -1.53 -5.08 -13.16
C ILE A 216 -0.46 -4.19 -13.83
N ASN A 217 0.82 -4.56 -13.78
CA ASN A 217 1.85 -3.84 -14.53
C ASN A 217 1.65 -3.92 -16.04
N ASN A 218 1.18 -5.08 -16.55
CA ASN A 218 0.81 -5.25 -17.95
C ASN A 218 -0.36 -4.32 -18.33
N TYR A 219 -1.40 -4.25 -17.49
CA TYR A 219 -2.50 -3.29 -17.63
C TYR A 219 -1.98 -1.85 -17.77
N CYS A 220 -1.12 -1.42 -16.85
CA CYS A 220 -0.53 -0.07 -16.86
C CYS A 220 0.34 0.21 -18.09
N ASN A 221 0.99 -0.80 -18.67
CA ASN A 221 1.82 -0.64 -19.87
C ASN A 221 0.99 -0.31 -21.12
N TYR A 222 -0.22 -0.85 -21.25
CA TYR A 222 -1.12 -0.51 -22.36
C TYR A 222 -1.62 0.94 -22.32
N LEU A 223 -1.56 1.59 -21.16
CA LEU A 223 -1.94 3.00 -20.98
C LEU A 223 -0.84 4.00 -21.35
N LYS A 224 0.29 3.53 -21.91
CA LYS A 224 1.38 4.40 -22.36
C LYS A 224 1.10 4.91 -23.76
N PHE A 225 1.11 6.23 -23.92
CA PHE A 225 1.02 6.91 -25.20
C PHE A 225 1.91 8.16 -25.20
N SER A 226 2.16 8.71 -26.38
CA SER A 226 2.93 9.93 -26.56
C SER A 226 2.10 10.93 -27.34
N TYR A 227 2.29 12.21 -27.06
CA TYR A 227 1.57 13.31 -27.68
C TYR A 227 2.51 14.51 -27.84
N GLN A 228 2.09 15.48 -28.64
CA GLN A 228 2.80 16.73 -28.91
C GLN A 228 1.96 17.88 -28.39
N SER A 229 2.61 18.81 -27.70
CA SER A 229 2.03 20.05 -27.20
C SER A 229 3.08 21.15 -27.32
N ASP A 230 2.70 22.30 -27.86
CA ASP A 230 3.62 23.43 -28.07
C ASP A 230 3.74 24.35 -26.85
N THR A 231 3.15 23.97 -25.70
CA THR A 231 3.17 24.66 -24.39
C THR A 231 2.56 26.07 -24.36
N CYS A 232 2.31 26.69 -25.51
CA CYS A 232 1.64 27.99 -25.65
C CYS A 232 0.15 27.85 -25.99
N GLY A 233 -0.32 26.62 -26.24
CA GLY A 233 -1.73 26.28 -26.42
C GLY A 233 -2.24 26.43 -27.85
N LEU A 234 -1.34 26.62 -28.83
CA LEU A 234 -1.72 26.71 -30.25
C LEU A 234 -1.82 25.33 -30.90
N TYR A 235 -1.13 24.33 -30.36
CA TYR A 235 -1.20 22.94 -30.80
C TYR A 235 -1.07 21.98 -29.61
N ASP A 236 -2.09 21.16 -29.39
CA ASP A 236 -2.08 20.06 -28.42
C ASP A 236 -2.93 18.89 -28.95
N ASN A 237 -2.30 17.73 -29.17
CA ASN A 237 -2.98 16.53 -29.66
C ASN A 237 -3.21 15.45 -28.58
N TYR A 238 -3.10 15.80 -27.31
CA TYR A 238 -3.23 14.89 -26.17
C TYR A 238 -4.47 14.00 -26.26
N TRP A 239 -5.65 14.62 -26.45
CA TRP A 239 -6.92 13.89 -26.44
C TRP A 239 -7.05 12.91 -27.60
N ARG A 240 -6.53 13.26 -28.79
CA ARG A 240 -6.50 12.34 -29.92
C ARG A 240 -5.62 11.13 -29.61
N CYS A 241 -4.38 11.35 -29.20
CA CYS A 241 -3.46 10.26 -28.89
C CYS A 241 -3.96 9.40 -27.72
N PHE A 242 -4.61 10.00 -26.72
CA PHE A 242 -5.23 9.28 -25.61
C PHE A 242 -6.37 8.37 -26.10
N PHE A 243 -7.32 8.89 -26.88
CA PHE A 243 -8.46 8.10 -27.36
C PHE A 243 -8.06 7.06 -28.42
N GLU A 244 -7.07 7.34 -29.27
CA GLU A 244 -6.47 6.36 -30.19
C GLU A 244 -5.83 5.19 -29.42
N MET A 245 -5.06 5.48 -28.37
CA MET A 245 -4.51 4.46 -27.49
C MET A 245 -5.63 3.64 -26.85
N LEU A 246 -6.59 4.32 -26.22
CA LEU A 246 -7.65 3.67 -25.46
C LEU A 246 -8.53 2.79 -26.36
N SER A 247 -8.96 3.30 -27.50
CA SER A 247 -9.79 2.54 -28.45
C SER A 247 -9.08 1.29 -28.99
N THR A 248 -7.76 1.35 -29.14
CA THR A 248 -6.96 0.21 -29.62
C THR A 248 -6.77 -0.87 -28.55
N CYS A 249 -6.71 -0.51 -27.27
CA CYS A 249 -6.38 -1.43 -26.18
C CYS A 249 -7.53 -1.75 -25.24
N PHE A 250 -8.71 -1.13 -25.36
CA PHE A 250 -9.78 -1.24 -24.37
C PHE A 250 -10.21 -2.68 -24.07
N ASP A 251 -10.47 -3.50 -25.09
CA ASP A 251 -10.87 -4.89 -24.90
C ASP A 251 -9.77 -5.73 -24.20
N ILE A 252 -8.50 -5.39 -24.45
CA ILE A 252 -7.36 -6.01 -23.77
C ILE A 252 -7.36 -5.61 -22.29
N LEU A 253 -7.62 -4.33 -21.98
CA LEU A 253 -7.71 -3.85 -20.60
C LEU A 253 -8.84 -4.55 -19.84
N VAL A 254 -10.01 -4.73 -20.47
CA VAL A 254 -11.15 -5.49 -19.89
C VAL A 254 -10.73 -6.94 -19.60
N GLY A 255 -10.05 -7.59 -20.55
CA GLY A 255 -9.55 -8.96 -20.38
C GLY A 255 -8.57 -9.09 -19.21
N ILE A 256 -7.58 -8.20 -19.12
CA ILE A 256 -6.60 -8.20 -18.01
C ILE A 256 -7.30 -7.95 -16.67
N LYS A 257 -8.23 -6.98 -16.61
CA LYS A 257 -8.98 -6.69 -15.39
C LYS A 257 -9.75 -7.92 -14.90
N ASN A 258 -10.49 -8.59 -15.79
CA ASN A 258 -11.25 -9.79 -15.43
C ASN A 258 -10.33 -10.90 -14.91
N ASN A 259 -9.16 -11.08 -15.54
CA ASN A 259 -8.16 -12.04 -15.07
C ASN A 259 -7.64 -11.68 -13.66
N VAL A 260 -7.34 -10.40 -13.41
CA VAL A 260 -6.94 -9.93 -12.06
C VAL A 260 -8.05 -10.18 -11.04
N ASP A 261 -9.30 -9.85 -11.36
CA ASP A 261 -10.45 -10.08 -10.48
C ASP A 261 -10.61 -11.57 -10.15
N ASP A 262 -10.44 -12.47 -11.12
CA ASP A 262 -10.48 -13.92 -10.92
C ASP A 262 -9.36 -14.41 -9.99
N ILE A 263 -8.13 -13.92 -10.18
CA ILE A 263 -6.99 -14.27 -9.31
C ILE A 263 -7.25 -13.79 -7.89
N LEU A 264 -7.72 -12.55 -7.73
CA LEU A 264 -8.04 -11.98 -6.42
C LEU A 264 -9.17 -12.75 -5.74
N TYR A 265 -10.23 -13.12 -6.45
CA TYR A 265 -11.36 -13.89 -5.91
C TYR A 265 -10.94 -15.27 -5.38
N ARG A 266 -10.04 -15.97 -6.11
CA ARG A 266 -9.47 -17.25 -5.65
C ARG A 266 -8.68 -17.10 -4.36
N GLN A 267 -8.05 -15.94 -4.13
CA GLN A 267 -7.30 -15.68 -2.90
C GLN A 267 -8.19 -15.40 -1.68
N TYR A 268 -9.45 -15.01 -1.88
CA TYR A 268 -10.44 -14.86 -0.80
C TYR A 268 -11.15 -16.16 -0.42
N SER A 269 -11.16 -17.15 -1.31
CA SER A 269 -11.98 -18.37 -1.18
C SER A 269 -11.24 -19.54 -0.49
N VAL A 270 -10.07 -19.28 0.10
CA VAL A 270 -9.22 -20.25 0.82
C VAL A 270 -8.97 -19.75 2.23
#